data_AF-A0A535KY83-F1
#
_entry.id   AF-A0A535KY83-F1
#
_cell.length_a   1.000
_cell.length_b   1.000
_cell.length_c   1.000
_cell.angle_alpha   90.00
_cell.angle_beta   90.00
_cell.angle_gamma   90.00
#
_symmetry.space_group_name_H-M   'P 1'
#
loop_
_entity.id
_entity.type
_entity.pdbx_description
1 polymer ?
#
loop_
_entity_poly.entity_id
_entity_poly.type
_entity_poly.pdbx_seq_one_letter_code
_entity_poly.pdbx_strand_id
1 'polypeptide(L)'
;MELSAGGAERTPETTVGDAFAWAMRDPEWISKLVLMGLIGIIPIVGTLQLLGWMLTTIDNLRAGHQVLPPAGFRYATRGLYLFLASLIYILVFAVVFYGTMFALVFGFTGTIPHSGSGQGTVTPFPFLFFIGMFGGMSAILALSLALYLFVPLVILFTDRRGFSGAFDWVGFIRAIRISPRETVAAGALSLVAYLIS
;
A
#
# COMPACT_ATOMS: atom_id res chain seq x y z
N MET A 1 -34.12 -41.35 26.21
CA MET A 1 -34.28 -40.38 25.10
C MET A 1 -33.31 -39.25 25.41
N GLU A 2 -32.02 -39.48 25.22
CA GLU A 2 -30.97 -38.46 25.41
C GLU A 2 -30.62 -37.89 24.05
N LEU A 3 -30.95 -36.62 23.85
CA LEU A 3 -30.52 -35.86 22.69
C LEU A 3 -29.07 -35.44 22.93
N SER A 4 -28.18 -36.01 22.12
CA SER A 4 -26.81 -35.58 21.92
C SER A 4 -26.74 -34.06 21.78
N ALA A 5 -26.13 -33.41 22.77
CA ALA A 5 -25.71 -32.03 22.66
C ALA A 5 -24.58 -31.97 21.64
N GLY A 6 -24.96 -31.65 20.40
CA GLY A 6 -24.04 -31.39 19.30
C GLY A 6 -22.98 -30.39 19.75
N GLY A 7 -21.74 -30.88 19.84
CA GLY A 7 -20.58 -30.05 20.09
C GLY A 7 -20.53 -28.97 19.02
N ALA A 8 -20.74 -27.73 19.44
CA ALA A 8 -20.42 -26.59 18.61
C ALA A 8 -18.93 -26.66 18.29
N GLU A 9 -18.61 -27.08 17.06
CA GLU A 9 -17.29 -26.92 16.48
C GLU A 9 -16.90 -25.45 16.65
N ARG A 10 -15.94 -25.19 17.53
CA ARG A 10 -15.35 -23.85 17.62
C ARG A 10 -14.70 -23.60 16.26
N THR A 11 -15.22 -22.62 15.52
CA THR A 11 -14.54 -22.09 14.34
C THR A 11 -13.08 -21.80 14.75
N PRO A 12 -12.07 -22.41 14.09
CA PRO A 12 -10.68 -22.20 14.46
C PRO A 12 -10.42 -20.69 14.46
N GLU A 13 -9.86 -20.17 15.55
CA GLU A 13 -9.48 -18.76 15.63
C GLU A 13 -8.54 -18.47 14.46
N THR A 14 -8.99 -17.65 13.51
CA THR A 14 -8.18 -17.26 12.35
C THR A 14 -6.95 -16.54 12.84
N THR A 15 -5.79 -17.16 12.66
CA THR A 15 -4.51 -16.60 13.10
C THR A 15 -3.93 -15.69 12.02
N VAL A 16 -2.98 -14.81 12.39
CA VAL A 16 -2.22 -14.02 11.40
C VAL A 16 -1.47 -14.93 10.41
N GLY A 17 -1.07 -16.14 10.84
CA GLY A 17 -0.43 -17.14 9.98
C GLY A 17 -1.34 -17.64 8.85
N ASP A 18 -2.66 -17.73 9.10
CA ASP A 18 -3.62 -18.13 8.07
C ASP A 18 -3.68 -17.12 6.92
N ALA A 19 -3.40 -15.84 7.18
CA ALA A 19 -3.36 -14.79 6.15
C ALA A 19 -2.22 -15.00 5.12
N PHE A 20 -1.17 -15.74 5.48
CA PHE A 20 -0.08 -16.10 4.57
C PHE A 20 -0.24 -17.48 3.95
N ALA A 21 -0.82 -18.43 4.69
CA ALA A 21 -0.90 -19.83 4.27
C ALA A 21 -2.11 -20.14 3.39
N TRP A 22 -3.18 -19.33 3.42
CA TRP A 22 -4.43 -19.66 2.73
C TRP A 22 -4.24 -19.89 1.23
N ALA A 23 -3.39 -19.11 0.56
CA ALA A 23 -3.17 -19.22 -0.88
C ALA A 23 -2.53 -20.57 -1.26
N MET A 24 -1.70 -21.14 -0.37
CA MET A 24 -1.05 -22.43 -0.59
C MET A 24 -2.00 -23.62 -0.47
N ARG A 25 -3.24 -23.40 0.00
CA ARG A 25 -4.29 -24.43 0.04
C ARG A 25 -4.89 -24.71 -1.34
N ASP A 26 -4.66 -23.83 -2.31
CA ASP A 26 -5.04 -24.02 -3.71
C ASP A 26 -3.94 -24.80 -4.45
N PRO A 27 -4.19 -26.03 -4.96
CA PRO A 27 -3.14 -26.84 -5.58
C PRO A 27 -2.50 -26.18 -6.82
N GLU A 28 -3.19 -25.25 -7.46
CA GLU A 28 -2.70 -24.53 -8.66
C GLU A 28 -2.10 -23.15 -8.32
N TRP A 29 -1.88 -22.84 -7.04
CA TRP A 29 -1.51 -21.49 -6.60
C TRP A 29 -0.27 -20.93 -7.31
N ILE A 30 0.77 -21.75 -7.48
CA ILE A 30 2.01 -21.34 -8.16
C ILE A 30 1.71 -20.99 -9.62
N SER A 31 0.98 -21.86 -10.32
CA SER A 31 0.64 -21.65 -11.74
C SER A 31 -0.14 -20.35 -11.91
N LYS A 32 -1.14 -20.11 -11.06
CA LYS A 32 -1.95 -18.89 -11.08
C LYS A 32 -1.11 -17.64 -10.81
N LEU A 33 -0.23 -17.67 -9.80
CA LEU A 33 0.66 -16.55 -9.49
C LEU A 33 1.67 -16.27 -10.61
N VAL A 34 2.30 -17.29 -11.17
CA VAL A 34 3.28 -17.12 -12.25
C VAL A 34 2.61 -16.54 -13.49
N LEU A 35 1.44 -17.05 -13.88
CA LEU A 35 0.69 -16.54 -15.03
C LEU A 35 0.22 -15.11 -14.82
N MET A 36 -0.33 -14.79 -13.63
CA MET A 36 -0.72 -13.42 -13.31
C MET A 36 0.48 -12.48 -13.22
N GLY A 37 1.61 -12.94 -12.68
CA GLY A 37 2.87 -12.19 -12.66
C GLY A 37 3.37 -11.88 -14.07
N LEU A 38 3.31 -12.85 -14.99
CA LEU A 38 3.65 -12.66 -16.41
C LEU A 38 2.73 -11.64 -17.08
N ILE A 39 1.42 -11.69 -16.82
CA ILE A 39 0.46 -10.66 -17.25
C ILE A 39 0.84 -9.30 -16.67
N GLY A 40 1.29 -9.25 -15.42
CA GLY A 40 1.71 -8.05 -14.70
C GLY A 40 2.87 -7.29 -15.33
N ILE A 41 3.72 -7.95 -16.14
CA ILE A 41 4.83 -7.31 -16.87
C ILE A 41 4.29 -6.33 -17.93
N ILE A 42 3.08 -6.55 -18.44
CA ILE A 42 2.46 -5.67 -19.43
C ILE A 42 2.13 -4.32 -18.78
N PRO A 43 2.68 -3.19 -19.27
CA PRO A 43 2.38 -1.89 -18.69
C PRO A 43 0.89 -1.57 -18.75
N ILE A 44 0.38 -0.92 -17.71
CA ILE A 44 -1.01 -0.43 -17.57
C ILE A 44 -2.04 -1.57 -17.56
N VAL A 45 -2.18 -2.32 -18.65
CA VAL A 45 -3.14 -3.43 -18.78
C VAL A 45 -2.81 -4.55 -17.81
N GLY A 46 -1.53 -4.90 -17.63
CA GLY A 46 -1.11 -5.88 -16.63
C GLY A 46 -1.44 -5.43 -15.21
N THR A 47 -1.21 -4.16 -14.89
CA THR A 47 -1.57 -3.57 -13.59
C THR A 47 -3.08 -3.59 -13.35
N LEU A 48 -3.88 -3.20 -14.34
CA LEU A 48 -5.34 -3.29 -14.29
C LEU A 48 -5.79 -4.73 -14.03
N GLN A 49 -5.16 -5.70 -14.69
CA GLN A 49 -5.46 -7.12 -14.47
C GLN A 49 -5.09 -7.60 -13.08
N LEU A 50 -3.91 -7.25 -12.59
CA LEU A 50 -3.46 -7.62 -11.24
C LEU A 50 -4.37 -7.03 -10.16
N LEU A 51 -4.75 -5.76 -10.28
CA LEU A 51 -5.64 -5.10 -9.32
C LEU A 51 -7.05 -5.72 -9.34
N GLY A 52 -7.60 -5.99 -10.53
CA GLY A 52 -8.89 -6.66 -10.63
C GLY A 52 -8.86 -8.10 -10.13
N TRP A 53 -7.77 -8.82 -10.39
CA TRP A 53 -7.57 -10.18 -9.90
C TRP A 53 -7.45 -10.20 -8.37
N MET A 54 -6.70 -9.25 -7.78
CA MET A 54 -6.62 -9.05 -6.33
C MET A 54 -7.99 -8.79 -5.72
N LEU A 55 -8.81 -7.91 -6.30
CA LEU A 55 -10.16 -7.66 -5.80
C LEU A 55 -11.05 -8.91 -5.91
N THR A 56 -10.89 -9.71 -6.97
CA THR A 56 -11.60 -10.99 -7.12
C THR A 56 -11.15 -12.03 -6.09
N THR A 57 -9.86 -12.04 -5.74
CA THR A 57 -9.32 -12.84 -4.64
C THR A 57 -9.96 -12.44 -3.31
N ILE A 58 -10.08 -11.14 -3.05
CA ILE A 58 -10.74 -10.63 -1.83
C ILE A 58 -12.21 -11.07 -1.77
N ASP A 59 -12.92 -11.08 -2.90
CA ASP A 59 -14.30 -11.58 -2.96
C ASP A 59 -14.40 -13.07 -2.63
N ASN A 60 -13.51 -13.90 -3.18
CA ASN A 60 -13.46 -15.32 -2.86
C ASN A 60 -13.27 -15.51 -1.35
N LEU A 61 -12.32 -14.79 -0.75
CA LEU A 61 -12.07 -14.85 0.68
C LEU A 61 -13.28 -14.39 1.51
N ARG A 62 -13.98 -13.33 1.10
CA ARG A 62 -15.22 -12.86 1.75
C ARG A 62 -16.37 -13.87 1.61
N ALA A 63 -16.41 -14.61 0.52
CA ALA A 63 -17.36 -15.71 0.30
C ALA A 63 -16.97 -17.00 1.05
N GLY A 64 -15.85 -17.01 1.77
CA GLY A 64 -15.32 -18.20 2.47
C GLY A 64 -14.54 -19.16 1.57
N HIS A 65 -14.34 -18.81 0.30
CA HIS A 65 -13.57 -19.61 -0.65
C HIS A 65 -12.08 -19.26 -0.54
N GLN A 66 -11.30 -20.15 0.06
CA GLN A 66 -9.85 -19.99 0.20
C GLN A 66 -9.08 -20.46 -1.04
N VAL A 67 -9.47 -19.94 -2.22
CA VAL A 67 -8.90 -20.32 -3.52
C VAL A 67 -8.61 -19.09 -4.37
N LEU A 68 -7.53 -19.15 -5.14
CA LEU A 68 -7.16 -18.07 -6.04
C LEU A 68 -8.07 -18.06 -7.27
N PRO A 69 -8.50 -16.88 -7.76
CA PRO A 69 -9.22 -16.79 -9.02
C PRO A 69 -8.36 -17.35 -10.16
N PRO A 70 -8.96 -17.97 -11.19
CA PRO A 70 -8.23 -18.46 -12.34
C PRO A 70 -7.38 -17.37 -13.00
N ALA A 71 -6.15 -17.68 -13.39
CA ALA A 71 -5.32 -16.72 -14.11
C ALA A 71 -5.91 -16.41 -15.50
N GLY A 72 -5.81 -15.16 -15.95
CA GLY A 72 -6.22 -14.76 -17.30
C GLY A 72 -6.61 -13.29 -17.45
N PHE A 73 -6.87 -12.88 -18.69
CA PHE A 73 -7.14 -11.49 -19.08
C PHE A 73 -8.62 -11.08 -18.94
N ARG A 74 -9.23 -11.24 -17.77
CA ARG A 74 -10.68 -10.96 -17.58
C ARG A 74 -11.05 -9.99 -16.46
N TYR A 75 -10.06 -9.47 -15.73
CA TYR A 75 -10.24 -8.67 -14.52
C TYR A 75 -9.97 -7.17 -14.69
N ALA A 76 -9.47 -6.71 -15.84
CA ALA A 76 -9.01 -5.34 -16.04
C ALA A 76 -10.09 -4.29 -15.74
N THR A 77 -11.34 -4.54 -16.12
CA THR A 77 -12.47 -3.63 -15.87
C THR A 77 -12.71 -3.45 -14.36
N ARG A 78 -12.56 -4.52 -13.58
CA ARG A 78 -12.68 -4.49 -12.12
C ARG A 78 -11.53 -3.73 -11.45
N GLY A 79 -10.33 -3.80 -12.01
CA GLY A 79 -9.17 -3.06 -11.52
C GLY A 79 -9.17 -1.57 -11.86
N LEU A 80 -10.06 -1.11 -12.75
CA LEU A 80 -10.02 0.24 -13.32
C LEU A 80 -10.09 1.35 -12.26
N TYR A 81 -11.06 1.31 -11.35
CA TYR A 81 -11.20 2.37 -10.35
C TYR A 81 -10.04 2.41 -9.37
N LEU A 82 -9.51 1.24 -8.99
CA LEU A 82 -8.36 1.17 -8.10
C LEU A 82 -7.07 1.63 -8.80
N PHE A 83 -6.93 1.37 -10.09
CA PHE A 83 -5.84 1.89 -10.92
C PHE A 83 -5.92 3.41 -11.07
N LEU A 84 -7.09 3.97 -11.38
CA LEU A 84 -7.24 5.43 -11.48
C LEU A 84 -6.97 6.11 -10.13
N ALA A 85 -7.44 5.52 -9.04
CA ALA A 85 -7.15 6.01 -7.70
C ALA A 85 -5.64 5.96 -7.40
N SER A 86 -4.98 4.84 -7.70
CA SER A 86 -3.53 4.70 -7.45
C SER A 86 -2.71 5.69 -8.27
N LEU A 87 -3.10 5.99 -9.52
CA LEU A 87 -2.45 7.03 -10.32
C LEU A 87 -2.49 8.41 -9.63
N ILE A 88 -3.62 8.79 -9.03
CA ILE A 88 -3.74 10.06 -8.31
C ILE A 88 -2.85 10.05 -7.07
N TYR A 89 -2.87 8.97 -6.29
CA TYR A 89 -2.01 8.85 -5.10
C TYR A 89 -0.52 8.88 -5.46
N ILE A 90 -0.10 8.18 -6.52
CA ILE A 90 1.28 8.21 -7.02
C ILE A 90 1.66 9.62 -7.48
N LEU A 91 0.77 10.31 -8.20
CA LEU A 91 1.02 11.67 -8.66
C LEU A 91 1.17 12.64 -7.49
N VAL A 92 0.26 12.61 -6.51
CA VAL A 92 0.33 13.44 -5.31
C VAL A 92 1.61 13.15 -4.53
N PHE A 93 1.94 11.87 -4.34
CA PHE A 93 3.17 11.46 -3.67
C PHE A 93 4.42 11.96 -4.41
N ALA A 94 4.46 11.82 -5.74
CA ALA A 94 5.57 12.31 -6.56
C ALA A 94 5.74 13.83 -6.44
N VAL A 95 4.65 14.59 -6.49
CA VAL A 95 4.68 16.05 -6.30
C VAL A 95 5.21 16.42 -4.92
N VAL A 96 4.75 15.75 -3.86
CA VAL A 96 5.24 16.01 -2.49
C VAL A 96 6.71 15.63 -2.35
N PHE A 97 7.11 14.47 -2.87
CA PHE A 97 8.48 13.96 -2.79
C PHE A 97 9.46 14.87 -3.55
N TYR A 98 9.23 15.07 -4.85
CA TYR A 98 10.10 15.88 -5.69
C TYR A 98 10.02 17.37 -5.33
N GLY A 99 8.84 17.86 -4.93
CA GLY A 99 8.67 19.24 -4.45
C GLY A 99 9.45 19.49 -3.16
N THR A 100 9.44 18.54 -2.22
CA THR A 100 10.26 18.65 -0.99
C THR A 100 11.75 18.57 -1.31
N MET A 101 12.17 17.65 -2.18
CA MET A 101 13.58 17.58 -2.63
C MET A 101 14.03 18.87 -3.31
N PHE A 102 13.21 19.41 -4.21
CA PHE A 102 13.45 20.69 -4.86
C PHE A 102 13.56 21.81 -3.83
N ALA A 103 12.59 21.93 -2.92
CA ALA A 103 12.59 22.97 -1.89
C ALA A 103 13.82 22.89 -0.98
N LEU A 104 14.28 21.69 -0.61
CA LEU A 104 15.49 21.51 0.19
C LEU A 104 16.72 21.93 -0.59
N VAL A 105 16.93 21.37 -1.79
CA VAL A 105 18.12 21.67 -2.61
C VAL A 105 18.21 23.17 -2.93
N PHE A 106 17.12 23.77 -3.40
CA PHE A 106 17.09 25.19 -3.77
C PHE A 106 17.02 26.13 -2.57
N GLY A 107 16.43 25.70 -1.45
CA GLY A 107 16.44 26.48 -0.20
C GLY A 107 17.86 26.68 0.34
N PHE A 108 18.75 25.72 0.11
CA PHE A 108 20.15 25.81 0.55
C PHE A 108 21.08 26.53 -0.45
N THR A 109 20.69 26.75 -1.72
CA THR A 109 21.58 27.44 -2.69
C THR A 109 21.95 28.86 -2.27
N GLY A 110 21.03 29.58 -1.60
CA GLY A 110 21.28 30.91 -1.04
C GLY A 110 22.24 30.94 0.15
N THR A 111 22.63 29.77 0.67
CA THR A 111 23.58 29.62 1.78
C THR A 111 24.96 29.12 1.33
N ILE A 112 25.16 28.95 0.01
CA ILE A 112 26.45 28.54 -0.57
C ILE A 112 27.47 29.67 -0.35
N PRO A 113 28.61 29.41 0.31
CA PRO A 113 29.68 30.39 0.45
C PRO A 113 30.23 30.76 -0.93
N HIS A 114 30.24 32.05 -1.26
CA HIS A 114 30.89 32.54 -2.48
C HIS A 114 32.38 32.73 -2.17
N SER A 115 33.25 32.12 -2.97
CA SER A 115 34.72 32.15 -2.84
C SER A 115 35.26 33.55 -3.18
N GLY A 116 35.09 34.51 -2.27
CA GLY A 116 35.48 35.91 -2.45
C GLY A 116 36.05 36.62 -1.22
N SER A 117 36.17 35.97 -0.06
CA SER A 117 36.78 36.59 1.13
C SER A 117 37.91 35.72 1.68
N GLY A 118 39.14 36.24 1.59
CA GLY A 118 40.40 35.58 1.95
C GLY A 118 40.64 35.39 3.45
N GLN A 119 39.66 34.88 4.19
CA GLN A 119 39.87 34.40 5.56
C GLN A 119 39.30 32.99 5.67
N GLY A 120 40.07 32.08 6.27
CA GLY A 120 39.76 30.66 6.50
C GLY A 120 38.56 30.45 7.44
N THR A 121 37.42 30.98 7.05
CA THR A 121 36.15 30.86 7.76
C THR A 121 35.58 29.50 7.41
N VAL A 122 35.64 28.57 8.38
CA VAL A 122 34.94 27.29 8.28
C VAL A 122 33.44 27.61 8.22
N THR A 123 32.86 27.50 7.05
CA THR A 123 31.43 27.73 6.85
C THR A 123 30.67 26.45 7.20
N PRO A 124 29.68 26.49 8.12
CA PRO A 124 28.95 25.30 8.55
C PRO A 124 27.97 24.76 7.49
N PHE A 125 28.02 25.28 6.27
CA PHE A 125 27.11 24.96 5.17
C PHE A 125 26.97 23.45 4.91
N PRO A 126 28.06 22.65 4.79
CA PRO A 126 27.92 21.21 4.56
C PRO A 126 27.16 20.49 5.68
N PHE A 127 27.34 20.93 6.93
CA PHE A 127 26.69 20.34 8.10
C PHE A 127 25.20 20.69 8.17
N LEU A 128 24.84 21.96 7.93
CA LEU A 128 23.45 22.40 7.89
C LEU A 128 22.67 21.78 6.72
N PHE A 129 23.31 21.69 5.55
CA PHE A 129 22.76 20.99 4.39
C PHE A 129 22.49 19.51 4.71
N PHE A 130 23.45 18.83 5.35
CA PHE A 130 23.29 17.44 5.76
C PHE A 130 22.12 17.26 6.74
N ILE A 131 22.02 18.09 7.78
CA ILE A 131 20.90 18.02 8.73
C ILE A 131 19.57 18.29 8.05
N GLY A 132 19.50 19.29 7.17
CA GLY A 132 18.28 19.63 6.43
C GLY A 132 17.83 18.52 5.50
N MET A 133 18.75 17.95 4.73
CA MET A 133 18.48 16.81 3.85
C MET A 133 18.09 15.56 4.63
N PHE A 134 18.84 15.23 5.68
CA PHE A 134 18.55 14.07 6.53
C PHE A 134 17.20 14.20 7.22
N GLY A 135 16.91 15.37 7.80
CA GLY A 135 15.63 15.68 8.44
C GLY A 135 14.46 15.63 7.45
N GLY A 136 14.62 16.24 6.28
CA GLY A 136 13.62 16.23 5.22
C GLY A 136 13.34 14.82 4.69
N MET A 137 14.39 14.03 4.42
CA MET A 137 14.25 12.63 4.01
C MET A 137 13.61 11.77 5.11
N SER A 138 13.97 12.00 6.37
CA SER A 138 13.36 11.29 7.51
C SER A 138 11.87 11.61 7.63
N ALA A 139 11.47 12.86 7.40
CA ALA A 139 10.07 13.27 7.41
C ALA A 139 9.28 12.65 6.24
N ILE A 140 9.86 12.62 5.04
CA ILE A 140 9.27 11.97 3.87
C ILE A 140 9.11 10.46 4.10
N LEU A 141 10.13 9.82 4.69
CA LEU A 141 10.06 8.40 5.05
C LEU A 141 8.96 8.15 6.09
N ALA A 142 8.88 8.96 7.13
CA ALA A 142 7.81 8.84 8.12
C ALA A 142 6.42 9.02 7.49
N LEU A 143 6.28 9.98 6.57
CA LEU A 143 5.05 10.20 5.81
C LEU A 143 4.72 9.01 4.91
N SER A 144 5.69 8.45 4.20
CA SER A 144 5.46 7.30 3.30
C SER A 144 5.01 6.07 4.09
N LEU A 145 5.66 5.77 5.22
CA LEU A 145 5.25 4.69 6.12
C LEU A 145 3.84 4.92 6.68
N ALA A 146 3.50 6.17 7.04
CA ALA A 146 2.16 6.51 7.49
C ALA A 146 1.11 6.32 6.38
N LEU A 147 1.43 6.68 5.13
CA LEU A 147 0.53 6.49 3.98
C LEU A 147 0.27 5.00 3.68
N TYR A 148 1.25 4.12 3.92
CA TYR A 148 1.04 2.66 3.77
C TYR A 148 -0.07 2.11 4.69
N LEU A 149 -0.31 2.73 5.85
CA LEU A 149 -1.41 2.33 6.73
C LEU A 149 -2.79 2.58 6.10
N PHE A 150 -2.89 3.52 5.16
CA PHE A 150 -4.14 3.85 4.48
C PHE A 150 -4.41 3.00 3.23
N VAL A 151 -3.42 2.30 2.69
CA VAL A 151 -3.56 1.42 1.51
C VAL A 151 -4.75 0.46 1.61
N PRO A 152 -4.93 -0.33 2.68
CA PRO A 152 -6.08 -1.25 2.78
C PRO A 152 -7.42 -0.52 2.84
N LEU A 153 -7.47 0.70 3.39
CA LEU A 153 -8.67 1.53 3.42
C LEU A 153 -9.01 2.08 2.03
N VAL A 154 -8.00 2.53 1.28
CA VAL A 154 -8.17 2.97 -0.11
C VAL A 154 -8.71 1.82 -0.94
N ILE A 155 -8.14 0.62 -0.84
CA ILE A 155 -8.64 -0.57 -1.55
C ILE A 155 -10.09 -0.86 -1.16
N LEU A 156 -10.39 -0.95 0.14
CA LEU A 156 -11.72 -1.29 0.66
C LEU A 156 -12.79 -0.29 0.23
N PHE A 157 -12.50 1.00 0.33
CA PHE A 157 -13.46 2.05 0.00
C PHE A 157 -13.63 2.21 -1.50
N THR A 158 -12.57 2.01 -2.29
CA THR A 158 -12.66 2.02 -3.75
C THR A 158 -13.50 0.84 -4.25
N ASP A 159 -13.32 -0.33 -3.65
CA ASP A 159 -14.10 -1.53 -3.96
C ASP A 159 -15.59 -1.34 -3.62
N ARG A 160 -15.91 -0.74 -2.46
CA ARG A 160 -17.30 -0.57 -2.00
C ARG A 160 -18.04 0.63 -2.57
N ARG A 161 -17.34 1.73 -2.85
CA ARG A 161 -17.96 3.02 -3.27
C ARG A 161 -17.51 3.49 -4.66
N GLY A 162 -16.72 2.69 -5.37
CA GLY A 162 -16.12 3.08 -6.64
C GLY A 162 -15.01 4.12 -6.47
N PHE A 163 -14.64 4.78 -7.58
CA PHE A 163 -13.48 5.67 -7.65
C PHE A 163 -13.47 6.81 -6.61
N SER A 164 -14.60 7.46 -6.33
CA SER A 164 -14.67 8.53 -5.33
C SER A 164 -14.42 8.05 -3.90
N GLY A 165 -14.68 6.77 -3.62
CA GLY A 165 -14.41 6.15 -2.32
C GLY A 165 -12.94 6.21 -1.93
N ALA A 166 -12.03 6.24 -2.91
CA ALA A 166 -10.60 6.35 -2.68
C ALA A 166 -10.20 7.63 -1.94
N PHE A 167 -11.04 8.67 -1.94
CA PHE A 167 -10.74 10.00 -1.40
C PHE A 167 -11.61 10.36 -0.19
N ASP A 168 -12.34 9.41 0.39
CA ASP A 168 -13.21 9.63 1.55
C ASP A 168 -12.43 9.65 2.87
N TRP A 169 -11.69 10.74 3.09
CA TRP A 169 -10.88 10.94 4.30
C TRP A 169 -11.70 10.89 5.60
N VAL A 170 -12.94 11.39 5.58
CA VAL A 170 -13.84 11.35 6.74
C VAL A 170 -14.19 9.90 7.07
N GLY A 171 -14.48 9.11 6.06
CA GLY A 171 -14.74 7.68 6.22
C GLY A 171 -13.51 6.89 6.66
N PHE A 172 -12.30 7.23 6.21
CA PHE A 172 -11.06 6.61 6.68
C PHE A 172 -10.84 6.85 8.18
N ILE A 173 -10.97 8.10 8.63
CA ILE A 173 -10.83 8.45 10.05
C ILE A 173 -11.89 7.73 10.88
N ARG A 174 -13.13 7.62 10.37
CA ARG A 174 -14.19 6.88 11.04
C ARG A 174 -13.87 5.38 11.15
N ALA A 175 -13.38 4.76 10.08
CA ALA A 175 -13.00 3.35 10.07
C ALA A 175 -11.87 3.06 11.07
N ILE A 176 -10.83 3.93 11.11
CA ILE A 176 -9.73 3.83 12.07
C ILE A 176 -10.23 3.94 13.52
N ARG A 177 -11.17 4.84 13.80
CA ARG A 177 -11.72 5.01 15.16
C ARG A 177 -12.59 3.84 15.61
N ILE A 178 -13.30 3.19 14.69
CA ILE A 178 -14.15 2.03 15.00
C ILE A 178 -13.29 0.79 15.26
N SER A 179 -12.31 0.52 14.39
CA SER A 179 -11.46 -0.68 14.44
C SER A 179 -9.98 -0.33 14.34
N PRO A 180 -9.36 0.27 15.37
CA PRO A 180 -7.97 0.74 15.30
C PRO A 180 -6.98 -0.41 15.15
N ARG A 181 -7.17 -1.50 15.91
CA ARG A 181 -6.27 -2.66 15.89
C ARG A 181 -6.27 -3.37 14.54
N GLU A 182 -7.45 -3.57 13.96
CA GLU A 182 -7.62 -4.24 12.65
C GLU A 182 -7.04 -3.38 11.52
N THR A 183 -7.27 -2.07 11.56
CA THR A 183 -6.75 -1.14 10.55
C THR A 183 -5.22 -1.08 10.59
N VAL A 184 -4.63 -1.00 11.79
CA VAL A 184 -3.17 -1.02 11.97
C VAL A 184 -2.59 -2.37 11.54
N ALA A 185 -3.25 -3.49 11.85
CA ALA A 185 -2.80 -4.82 11.41
C ALA A 185 -2.83 -4.95 9.89
N ALA A 186 -3.92 -4.52 9.23
CA ALA A 186 -4.02 -4.51 7.77
C ALA A 186 -2.98 -3.58 7.15
N GLY A 187 -2.73 -2.41 7.73
CA GLY A 187 -1.70 -1.49 7.29
C GLY A 187 -0.30 -2.07 7.42
N ALA A 188 0.01 -2.71 8.55
CA ALA A 188 1.28 -3.40 8.78
C ALA A 188 1.50 -4.56 7.79
N LEU A 189 0.47 -5.38 7.53
CA LEU A 189 0.54 -6.43 6.52
C LEU A 189 0.76 -5.86 5.11
N SER A 190 0.14 -4.71 4.80
CA SER A 190 0.36 -4.02 3.51
C SER A 190 1.81 -3.55 3.37
N LEU A 191 2.40 -3.08 4.46
CA LEU A 191 3.81 -2.66 4.50
C LEU A 191 4.75 -3.86 4.35
N VAL A 192 4.46 -4.98 5.04
CA VAL A 192 5.22 -6.23 4.85
C VAL A 192 5.14 -6.68 3.39
N ALA A 193 3.95 -6.66 2.78
CA ALA A 193 3.77 -7.01 1.38
C ALA A 193 4.60 -6.12 0.45
N TYR A 194 4.66 -4.81 0.70
CA TYR A 194 5.49 -3.88 -0.07
C TYR A 194 6.99 -4.14 0.08
N LEU A 195 7.45 -4.57 1.25
CA LEU A 195 8.88 -4.85 1.48
C LEU A 195 9.37 -6.13 0.78
N ILE A 196 8.47 -7.06 0.46
CA ILE A 196 8.81 -8.36 -0.16
C ILE A 196 8.46 -8.44 -1.65
N SER A 197 7.71 -7.47 -2.18
CA SER A 197 7.34 -7.35 -3.60
C SER A 197 8.45 -6.79 -4.46
#